data_AF-A0A1V1PVB2-F1
#
_entry.id   AF-A0A1V1PVB2-F1
#
_cell.length_a   1.000
_cell.length_b   1.000
_cell.length_c   1.000
_cell.angle_alpha   90.00
_cell.angle_beta   90.00
_cell.angle_gamma   90.00
#
_symmetry.space_group_name_H-M   'P 1'
#
loop_
_entity.id
_entity.type
_entity.pdbx_description
1 polymer ?
#
loop_
_entity_poly.entity_id
_entity_poly.type
_entity_poly.pdbx_seq_one_letter_code
_entity_poly.pdbx_strand_id
1 'polypeptide(L)'
;MIFEAIQFPNIDPAALTIPPIFGLGPFHLRWYALAYIAGLVLGWRWMVWLIRRDRLWAPNKPALSVPQADDFLFWATLGVILGGRLGYVLFYKPDMIWKNPVEILQIWQGGMSFHGGLIGVAIAAIWFTRQLHVDETQFASLAKKHAVAEPPSGERGAYMEFKGLGWLKKSEAESLREKTKTEKVDLLRLGDIAAAAAPIGLFFGRIANFINGELWGRVTDGPFGVVFCNDRLRDFTGNCAAGNEPRHPSQLYEAALEGVALFAIINIATLRFDSLRRPGVNTGLFLIFYGIFRAILETVREPDAHMPEALRGIVTMGMLLSIPMILIGAWLIRRAYVSPKLAAA
;
A
#
# COMPACT_ATOMS: atom_id res chain seq x y z
N MET A 1 2.08 -41.94 5.27
CA MET A 1 1.88 -41.36 6.62
C MET A 1 1.17 -40.04 6.42
N ILE A 2 -0.09 -39.95 6.83
CA ILE A 2 -0.79 -38.66 6.89
C ILE A 2 -0.21 -37.96 8.12
N PHE A 3 0.60 -36.93 7.93
CA PHE A 3 1.00 -36.07 9.04
C PHE A 3 -0.28 -35.46 9.63
N GLU A 4 -0.41 -35.41 10.96
CA GLU A 4 -1.53 -34.73 11.60
C GLU A 4 -1.60 -33.29 11.07
N ALA A 5 -2.66 -32.98 10.34
CA ALA A 5 -2.84 -31.66 9.78
C ALA A 5 -3.10 -30.64 10.90
N ILE A 6 -2.53 -29.45 10.75
CA ILE A 6 -2.68 -28.37 11.72
C ILE A 6 -4.12 -27.85 11.62
N GLN A 7 -4.85 -27.82 12.74
CA GLN A 7 -6.17 -27.20 12.76
C GLN A 7 -6.03 -25.67 12.74
N PHE A 8 -6.80 -24.99 11.89
CA PHE A 8 -6.80 -23.54 11.85
C PHE A 8 -7.26 -22.99 13.23
N PRO A 9 -6.49 -22.06 13.84
CA PRO A 9 -6.78 -21.57 15.17
C PRO A 9 -8.17 -20.91 15.22
N ASN A 10 -8.81 -21.03 16.38
CA ASN A 10 -10.12 -20.43 16.64
C ASN A 10 -9.97 -18.92 16.90
N ILE A 11 -9.64 -18.15 15.85
CA ILE A 11 -9.45 -16.70 15.91
C ILE A 11 -10.78 -16.03 15.54
N ASP A 12 -11.22 -15.07 16.36
CA ASP A 12 -12.34 -14.19 16.01
C ASP A 12 -11.90 -13.17 14.96
N PRO A 13 -12.54 -13.10 13.77
CA PRO A 13 -12.23 -12.08 12.77
C PRO A 13 -12.56 -10.65 13.23
N ALA A 14 -13.43 -10.50 14.23
CA ALA A 14 -13.65 -9.24 14.92
C ALA A 14 -12.57 -9.01 15.98
N ALA A 15 -11.85 -7.89 15.88
CA ALA A 15 -10.91 -7.44 16.89
C ALA A 15 -11.63 -6.83 18.10
N LEU A 16 -12.73 -6.11 17.84
CA LEU A 16 -13.59 -5.54 18.86
C LEU A 16 -15.04 -5.57 18.37
N THR A 17 -15.94 -6.07 19.20
CA THR A 17 -17.39 -6.00 18.96
C THR A 17 -18.00 -5.04 19.98
N ILE A 18 -18.57 -3.95 19.48
CA ILE A 18 -19.35 -3.01 20.28
C ILE A 18 -20.81 -3.44 20.18
N PRO A 19 -21.50 -3.69 21.31
CA PRO A 19 -22.91 -4.08 21.30
C PRO A 19 -23.79 -2.98 20.69
N PRO A 20 -25.04 -3.29 20.32
CA PRO A 20 -25.97 -2.30 19.79
C PRO A 20 -26.11 -1.08 20.70
N ILE A 21 -26.04 0.12 20.13
CA ILE A 21 -26.19 1.40 20.85
C ILE A 21 -27.25 2.23 20.12
N PHE A 22 -28.26 2.71 20.86
CA PHE A 22 -29.33 3.58 20.35
C PHE A 22 -30.01 3.08 19.05
N GLY A 23 -30.28 1.79 18.93
CA GLY A 23 -30.96 1.20 17.75
C GLY A 23 -30.06 1.00 16.52
N LEU A 24 -28.77 1.37 16.60
CA LEU A 24 -27.76 0.94 15.64
C LEU A 24 -27.33 -0.48 16.02
N GLY A 25 -27.27 -1.38 15.03
CA GLY A 25 -26.82 -2.76 15.21
C GLY A 25 -25.39 -2.88 15.76
N PRO A 26 -24.92 -4.10 16.07
CA PRO A 26 -23.58 -4.29 16.62
C PRO A 26 -22.52 -3.79 15.63
N PHE A 27 -21.53 -3.06 16.14
CA PHE A 27 -20.40 -2.59 15.35
C PHE A 27 -19.20 -3.52 15.55
N HIS A 28 -18.71 -4.09 14.45
CA HIS A 28 -17.58 -5.01 14.46
C HIS A 28 -16.35 -4.34 13.84
N LEU A 29 -15.39 -3.96 14.68
CA LEU A 29 -14.06 -3.57 14.22
C LEU A 29 -13.30 -4.85 13.89
N ARG A 30 -12.97 -5.06 12.62
CA ARG A 30 -12.30 -6.29 12.16
C ARG A 30 -10.79 -6.19 12.21
N TRP A 31 -10.11 -7.34 12.43
CA TRP A 31 -8.65 -7.43 12.34
C TRP A 31 -8.11 -6.99 10.98
N TYR A 32 -8.83 -7.27 9.90
CA TYR A 32 -8.41 -6.85 8.56
C TYR A 32 -8.28 -5.31 8.44
N ALA A 33 -9.20 -4.56 9.06
CA ALA A 33 -9.17 -3.10 9.03
C ALA A 33 -7.98 -2.57 9.85
N LEU A 34 -7.73 -3.17 11.02
CA LEU A 34 -6.56 -2.85 11.84
C LEU A 34 -5.25 -3.18 11.13
N ALA A 35 -5.17 -4.29 10.40
CA ALA A 35 -4.01 -4.68 9.62
C ALA A 35 -3.74 -3.68 8.48
N TYR A 36 -4.77 -3.22 7.77
CA TYR A 36 -4.61 -2.16 6.76
C TYR A 36 -4.12 -0.85 7.38
N ILE A 37 -4.69 -0.44 8.52
CA ILE A 37 -4.25 0.77 9.24
C ILE A 37 -2.78 0.60 9.67
N ALA A 38 -2.41 -0.54 10.26
CA ALA A 38 -1.04 -0.83 10.65
C ALA A 38 -0.10 -0.78 9.45
N GLY A 39 -0.47 -1.39 8.33
CA GLY A 39 0.28 -1.35 7.08
C GLY A 39 0.52 0.06 6.57
N LEU A 40 -0.52 0.90 6.53
CA LEU A 40 -0.44 2.30 6.11
C LEU A 40 0.42 3.14 7.07
N VAL A 41 0.17 3.06 8.37
CA VAL A 41 0.91 3.84 9.38
C VAL A 41 2.39 3.44 9.40
N LEU A 42 2.70 2.14 9.39
CA LEU A 42 4.08 1.66 9.41
C LEU A 42 4.79 1.95 8.08
N GLY A 43 4.10 1.79 6.95
CA GLY A 43 4.61 2.16 5.63
C GLY A 43 4.94 3.65 5.55
N TRP A 44 4.01 4.50 6.01
CA TRP A 44 4.21 5.95 6.09
C TRP A 44 5.40 6.31 6.99
N ARG A 45 5.47 5.75 8.20
CA ARG A 45 6.59 5.97 9.12
C ARG A 45 7.93 5.56 8.49
N TRP A 46 7.94 4.47 7.72
CA TRP A 46 9.11 4.02 6.99
C TRP A 46 9.51 5.00 5.88
N MET A 47 8.56 5.48 5.08
CA MET A 47 8.81 6.52 4.06
C MET A 47 9.39 7.79 4.68
N VAL A 48 8.77 8.31 5.75
CA VAL A 48 9.26 9.51 6.47
C VAL A 48 10.67 9.29 7.01
N TRP A 49 10.96 8.10 7.53
CA TRP A 49 12.29 7.75 8.02
C TRP A 49 13.34 7.69 6.89
N LEU A 50 12.98 7.19 5.70
CA LEU A 50 13.85 7.21 4.53
C LEU A 50 14.09 8.65 4.04
N ILE A 51 13.04 9.47 3.96
CA ILE A 51 13.11 10.88 3.54
C ILE A 51 14.06 11.67 4.45
N ARG A 52 14.00 11.46 5.76
CA ARG A 52 14.83 12.16 6.77
C ARG A 52 16.29 11.69 6.83
N ARG A 53 16.71 10.71 6.02
CA ARG A 53 18.07 10.18 6.02
C ARG A 53 18.90 10.76 4.88
N ASP A 54 19.52 11.91 5.12
CA ASP A 54 20.31 12.67 4.14
C ASP A 54 21.35 11.82 3.38
N ARG A 55 21.97 10.84 4.06
CA ARG A 55 22.94 9.92 3.44
C ARG A 55 22.39 9.16 2.23
N LEU A 56 21.08 8.91 2.19
CA LEU A 56 20.42 8.19 1.09
C LEU A 56 20.27 9.07 -0.15
N TRP A 57 20.38 10.40 0.00
CA TRP A 57 20.02 11.38 -1.01
C TRP A 57 21.18 12.22 -1.55
N ALA A 58 22.30 12.36 -0.80
CA ALA A 58 23.43 13.25 -1.12
C ALA A 58 23.89 13.31 -2.60
N PRO A 59 24.08 14.52 -3.22
CA PRO A 59 23.71 15.87 -2.77
C PRO A 59 22.27 16.23 -3.14
N ASN A 60 21.50 15.30 -3.70
CA ASN A 60 20.11 15.59 -4.04
C ASN A 60 19.29 15.73 -2.77
N LYS A 61 18.32 16.64 -2.82
CA LYS A 61 17.25 16.64 -1.86
C LYS A 61 16.45 15.33 -1.98
N PRO A 62 15.77 14.89 -0.90
CA PRO A 62 14.87 13.75 -0.95
C PRO A 62 13.91 13.84 -2.14
N ALA A 63 13.44 12.69 -2.63
CA ALA A 63 12.51 12.66 -3.76
C ALA A 63 11.24 13.49 -3.54
N LEU A 64 10.82 13.59 -2.27
CA LEU A 64 9.73 14.40 -1.81
C LEU A 64 9.99 14.84 -0.35
N SER A 65 9.45 15.97 0.04
CA SER A 65 9.42 16.42 1.44
C SER A 65 8.47 15.57 2.28
N VAL A 66 8.56 15.67 3.61
CA VAL A 66 7.62 14.98 4.51
C VAL A 66 6.17 15.43 4.26
N PRO A 67 5.86 16.74 4.17
CA PRO A 67 4.51 17.18 3.81
C PRO A 67 4.02 16.62 2.47
N GLN A 68 4.88 16.60 1.44
CA GLN A 68 4.54 16.00 0.15
C GLN A 68 4.26 14.48 0.28
N ALA A 69 4.93 13.78 1.20
CA ALA A 69 4.66 12.35 1.46
C ALA A 69 3.29 12.15 2.12
N ASP A 70 2.94 13.01 3.07
CA ASP A 70 1.65 13.01 3.77
C ASP A 70 0.52 13.27 2.77
N ASP A 71 0.68 14.30 1.93
CA ASP A 71 -0.28 14.64 0.87
C ASP A 71 -0.43 13.50 -0.14
N PHE A 72 0.66 12.88 -0.58
CA PHE A 72 0.60 11.75 -1.50
C PHE A 72 -0.12 10.55 -0.87
N LEU A 73 0.13 10.24 0.41
CA LEU A 73 -0.52 9.13 1.10
C LEU A 73 -2.05 9.32 1.14
N PHE A 74 -2.51 10.56 1.36
CA PHE A 74 -3.92 10.91 1.28
C PHE A 74 -4.49 10.61 -0.12
N TRP A 75 -3.83 11.11 -1.17
CA TRP A 75 -4.27 10.89 -2.55
C TRP A 75 -4.23 9.42 -2.97
N ALA A 76 -3.21 8.68 -2.54
CA ALA A 76 -3.10 7.25 -2.79
C ALA A 76 -4.24 6.48 -2.09
N THR A 77 -4.54 6.81 -0.83
CA THR A 77 -5.65 6.20 -0.08
C THR A 77 -6.99 6.48 -0.77
N LEU A 78 -7.23 7.72 -1.20
CA LEU A 78 -8.42 8.08 -1.96
C LEU A 78 -8.48 7.33 -3.30
N GLY A 79 -7.35 7.18 -3.98
CA GLY A 79 -7.20 6.40 -5.20
C GLY A 79 -7.59 4.92 -5.01
N VAL A 80 -7.14 4.29 -3.92
CA VAL A 80 -7.53 2.90 -3.58
C VAL A 80 -9.05 2.80 -3.38
N ILE A 81 -9.63 3.70 -2.59
CA ILE A 81 -11.06 3.65 -2.23
C ILE A 81 -11.94 3.92 -3.44
N LEU A 82 -11.72 5.04 -4.14
CA LEU A 82 -12.52 5.42 -5.30
C LEU A 82 -12.29 4.48 -6.47
N GLY A 83 -11.02 4.18 -6.78
CA GLY A 83 -10.67 3.28 -7.87
C GLY A 83 -11.19 1.87 -7.61
N GLY A 84 -11.06 1.37 -6.37
CA GLY A 84 -11.57 0.05 -6.00
C GLY A 84 -13.08 -0.04 -6.10
N ARG A 85 -13.80 0.99 -5.64
CA ARG A 85 -15.27 1.02 -5.72
C ARG A 85 -15.76 1.12 -7.16
N LEU A 86 -15.22 2.07 -7.92
CA LEU A 86 -15.60 2.26 -9.33
C LEU A 86 -15.22 1.04 -10.17
N GLY A 87 -14.06 0.44 -9.93
CA GLY A 87 -13.67 -0.82 -10.59
C GLY A 87 -14.63 -1.95 -10.27
N TYR A 88 -15.10 -2.07 -9.03
CA TYR A 88 -16.11 -3.08 -8.69
C TYR A 88 -17.41 -2.87 -9.48
N VAL A 89 -17.91 -1.63 -9.49
CA VAL A 89 -19.15 -1.27 -10.19
C VAL A 89 -19.02 -1.52 -11.70
N LEU A 90 -17.93 -1.08 -12.33
CA LEU A 90 -17.77 -1.17 -13.78
C LEU A 90 -17.55 -2.60 -14.28
N PHE A 91 -16.78 -3.41 -13.56
CA PHE A 91 -16.34 -4.72 -14.05
C PHE A 91 -17.14 -5.89 -13.47
N TYR A 92 -17.76 -5.75 -12.30
CA TYR A 92 -18.44 -6.87 -11.62
C TYR A 92 -19.93 -6.63 -11.40
N LYS A 93 -20.38 -5.38 -11.25
CA LYS A 93 -21.82 -5.03 -11.07
C LYS A 93 -22.26 -3.78 -11.85
N PRO A 94 -22.18 -3.79 -13.20
CA PRO A 94 -22.55 -2.62 -14.02
C PRO A 94 -24.03 -2.23 -13.90
N ASP A 95 -24.90 -3.20 -13.63
CA ASP A 95 -26.33 -2.99 -13.38
C ASP A 95 -26.64 -1.95 -12.29
N MET A 96 -25.72 -1.78 -11.31
CA MET A 96 -25.86 -0.83 -10.21
C MET A 96 -25.96 0.62 -10.72
N ILE A 97 -25.36 0.93 -11.87
CA ILE A 97 -25.36 2.27 -12.48
C ILE A 97 -26.78 2.71 -12.82
N TRP A 98 -27.61 1.79 -13.29
CA TRP A 98 -28.93 2.09 -13.83
C TRP A 98 -30.05 1.81 -12.82
N LYS A 99 -29.90 0.76 -12.02
CA LYS A 99 -30.96 0.34 -11.10
C LYS A 99 -30.92 1.12 -9.80
N ASN A 100 -29.76 1.21 -9.15
CA ASN A 100 -29.60 1.79 -7.82
C ASN A 100 -28.29 2.60 -7.70
N PRO A 101 -28.20 3.79 -8.33
CA PRO A 101 -26.96 4.56 -8.38
C PRO A 101 -26.44 5.00 -7.00
N VAL A 102 -27.32 5.13 -6.01
CA VAL A 102 -26.93 5.44 -4.62
C VAL A 102 -26.06 4.34 -4.01
N GLU A 103 -26.25 3.08 -4.42
CA GLU A 103 -25.42 1.96 -3.94
C GLU A 103 -23.95 2.12 -4.32
N ILE A 104 -23.62 2.87 -5.39
CA ILE A 104 -22.23 3.13 -5.79
C ILE A 104 -21.45 3.77 -4.65
N LEU A 105 -22.08 4.63 -3.85
CA LEU A 105 -21.44 5.32 -2.73
C LEU A 105 -21.35 4.46 -1.45
N GLN A 106 -22.08 3.34 -1.39
CA GLN A 106 -22.19 2.49 -0.21
C GLN A 106 -20.99 1.54 -0.06
N ILE A 107 -19.80 2.10 0.15
CA ILE A 107 -18.56 1.33 0.32
C ILE A 107 -18.59 0.41 1.56
N TRP A 108 -19.46 0.68 2.52
CA TRP A 108 -19.65 -0.15 3.72
C TRP A 108 -20.39 -1.47 3.43
N GLN A 109 -21.05 -1.61 2.28
CA GLN A 109 -21.68 -2.87 1.86
C GLN A 109 -20.67 -3.86 1.25
N GLY A 110 -19.36 -3.55 1.30
CA GLY A 110 -18.33 -4.31 0.61
C GLY A 110 -18.39 -4.10 -0.91
N GLY A 111 -17.65 -4.90 -1.67
CA GLY A 111 -17.54 -4.76 -3.13
C GLY A 111 -16.47 -3.76 -3.53
N MET A 112 -15.23 -4.24 -3.57
CA MET A 112 -14.04 -3.49 -3.95
C MET A 112 -13.24 -4.31 -4.97
N SER A 113 -12.79 -3.66 -6.04
CA SER A 113 -11.92 -4.26 -7.05
C SER A 113 -10.46 -3.96 -6.73
N PHE A 114 -9.63 -5.01 -6.70
CA PHE A 114 -8.19 -4.85 -6.55
C PHE A 114 -7.57 -4.07 -7.73
N HIS A 115 -7.88 -4.46 -8.97
CA HIS A 115 -7.33 -3.78 -10.16
C HIS A 115 -7.83 -2.34 -10.26
N GLY A 116 -9.07 -2.07 -9.85
CA GLY A 116 -9.61 -0.72 -9.76
C GLY A 116 -8.83 0.14 -8.76
N GLY A 117 -8.52 -0.40 -7.58
CA GLY A 117 -7.70 0.28 -6.58
C GLY A 117 -6.29 0.57 -7.10
N LEU A 118 -5.65 -0.40 -7.77
CA LEU A 118 -4.33 -0.22 -8.37
C LEU A 118 -4.32 0.91 -9.43
N ILE A 119 -5.32 0.92 -10.32
CA ILE A 119 -5.49 1.98 -11.33
C ILE A 119 -5.71 3.34 -10.65
N GLY A 120 -6.56 3.39 -9.61
CA GLY A 120 -6.82 4.60 -8.86
C GLY A 120 -5.56 5.20 -8.22
N VAL A 121 -4.70 4.36 -7.62
CA VAL A 121 -3.39 4.79 -7.08
C VAL A 121 -2.47 5.27 -8.19
N ALA A 122 -2.41 4.57 -9.32
CA ALA A 122 -1.59 4.99 -10.46
C ALA A 122 -2.01 6.36 -11.00
N ILE A 123 -3.32 6.60 -11.13
CA ILE A 123 -3.87 7.91 -11.52
C ILE A 123 -3.52 8.97 -10.47
N ALA A 124 -3.68 8.66 -9.18
CA ALA A 124 -3.32 9.57 -8.09
C ALA A 124 -1.83 9.96 -8.13
N ALA A 125 -0.92 8.99 -8.36
CA ALA A 125 0.51 9.25 -8.47
C ALA A 125 0.87 10.09 -9.71
N ILE A 126 0.28 9.79 -10.87
CA ILE A 126 0.48 10.58 -12.09
C ILE A 126 -0.05 12.01 -11.92
N TRP A 127 -1.22 12.16 -11.29
CA TRP A 127 -1.79 13.47 -11.05
C TRP A 127 -0.96 14.27 -10.05
N PHE A 128 -0.56 13.65 -8.94
CA PHE A 128 0.28 14.26 -7.91
C PHE A 128 1.62 14.75 -8.48
N THR A 129 2.31 13.94 -9.27
CA THR A 129 3.61 14.28 -9.87
C THR A 129 3.52 15.37 -10.96
N ARG A 130 2.31 15.61 -11.51
CA ARG A 130 2.06 16.71 -12.45
C ARG A 130 1.78 18.05 -11.77
N GLN A 131 1.41 18.06 -10.50
CA GLN A 131 1.17 19.29 -9.74
C GLN A 131 2.47 19.99 -9.36
N LEU A 132 2.38 21.30 -9.14
CA LEU A 132 3.43 22.07 -8.49
C LEU A 132 3.25 22.01 -6.97
N HIS A 133 4.32 21.65 -6.29
CA HIS A 133 4.38 21.49 -4.85
C HIS A 133 5.24 22.58 -4.23
N VAL A 134 4.97 22.85 -2.96
CA VAL A 134 5.74 23.81 -2.16
C VAL A 134 7.20 23.36 -2.11
N ASP A 135 8.10 24.21 -2.58
CA ASP A 135 9.52 24.05 -2.32
C ASP A 135 9.80 24.49 -0.87
N GLU A 136 9.96 23.50 0.00
CA GLU A 136 10.19 23.73 1.43
C GLU A 136 11.43 24.59 1.72
N THR A 137 12.45 24.54 0.86
CA THR A 137 13.66 25.35 1.04
C THR A 137 13.40 26.82 0.71
N GLN A 138 12.66 27.05 -0.38
CA GLN A 138 12.24 28.40 -0.78
C GLN A 138 11.23 28.98 0.22
N PHE A 139 10.28 28.16 0.67
CA PHE A 139 9.32 28.53 1.71
C PHE A 139 10.01 28.90 3.01
N ALA A 140 10.92 28.07 3.53
CA ALA A 140 11.64 28.37 4.77
C ALA A 140 12.47 29.66 4.66
N SER A 141 13.11 29.89 3.52
CA SER A 141 13.89 31.11 3.25
C SER A 141 13.03 32.37 3.26
N LEU A 142 11.85 32.33 2.64
CA LEU A 142 10.91 33.46 2.65
C LEU A 142 10.25 33.62 4.02
N ALA A 143 9.72 32.55 4.61
CA ALA A 143 9.06 32.55 5.90
C ALA A 143 9.95 33.15 7.00
N LYS A 144 11.26 32.85 7.00
CA LYS A 144 12.22 33.42 7.95
C LYS A 144 12.29 34.95 7.91
N LYS A 145 12.07 35.57 6.75
CA LYS A 145 12.10 37.04 6.59
C LYS A 145 10.86 37.72 7.18
N HIS A 146 9.76 36.98 7.28
CA HIS A 146 8.45 37.48 7.73
C HIS A 146 8.10 37.00 9.14
N ALA A 147 8.85 36.04 9.69
CA ALA A 147 8.61 35.50 11.02
C ALA A 147 9.04 36.49 12.12
N VAL A 148 8.24 36.52 13.18
CA VAL A 148 8.48 37.32 14.40
C VAL A 148 8.82 36.39 15.57
N ALA A 149 9.55 36.92 16.56
CA ALA A 149 9.95 36.14 17.74
C ALA A 149 8.75 35.74 18.60
N GLU A 150 7.78 36.63 18.77
CA GLU A 150 6.53 36.38 19.48
C GLU A 150 5.35 37.09 18.79
N PRO A 151 4.14 36.53 18.82
CA PRO A 151 2.95 37.19 18.29
C PRO A 151 2.60 38.46 19.07
N PRO A 152 2.04 39.50 18.42
CA PRO A 152 1.48 40.65 19.11
C PRO A 152 0.43 40.26 20.15
N SER A 153 0.38 41.02 21.25
CA SER A 153 -0.58 40.79 22.34
C SER A 153 -2.02 40.78 21.81
N GLY A 154 -2.79 39.75 22.17
CA GLY A 154 -4.17 39.57 21.70
C GLY A 154 -4.33 38.91 20.33
N GLU A 155 -3.26 38.77 19.52
CA GLU A 155 -3.34 38.22 18.17
C GLU A 155 -2.82 36.79 18.03
N ARG A 156 -2.43 36.12 19.12
CA ARG A 156 -1.80 34.79 19.10
C ARG A 156 -2.57 33.74 18.29
N GLY A 157 -3.91 33.82 18.25
CA GLY A 157 -4.75 32.91 17.46
C GLY A 157 -4.59 33.04 15.94
N ALA A 158 -4.12 34.19 15.45
CA ALA A 158 -3.85 34.46 14.03
C ALA A 158 -2.45 34.03 13.58
N TYR A 159 -1.57 33.65 14.51
CA TYR A 159 -0.20 33.21 14.24
C TYR A 159 -0.07 31.70 14.39
N MET A 160 0.94 31.15 13.71
CA MET A 160 1.35 29.75 13.81
C MET A 160 2.85 29.73 14.09
N GLU A 161 3.27 28.90 15.04
CA GLU A 161 4.68 28.69 15.34
C GLU A 161 5.29 27.69 14.36
N PHE A 162 6.39 28.08 13.74
CA PHE A 162 7.20 27.23 12.87
C PHE A 162 8.54 26.94 13.54
N LYS A 163 8.81 25.65 13.76
CA LYS A 163 10.02 25.20 14.46
C LYS A 163 11.27 25.71 13.75
N GLY A 164 12.08 26.50 14.45
CA GLY A 164 13.32 27.08 13.94
C GLY A 164 13.16 28.34 13.08
N LEU A 165 11.93 28.80 12.85
CA LEU A 165 11.64 30.02 12.09
C LEU A 165 11.00 31.13 12.96
N GLY A 166 10.27 30.76 14.01
CA GLY A 166 9.51 31.70 14.85
C GLY A 166 8.01 31.67 14.53
N TRP A 167 7.30 32.74 14.85
CA TRP A 167 5.87 32.87 14.62
C TRP A 167 5.59 33.58 13.30
N LEU A 168 4.68 33.03 12.50
CA LEU A 168 4.25 33.63 11.24
C LEU A 168 2.73 33.74 11.21
N LYS A 169 2.20 34.83 10.66
CA LYS A 169 0.76 35.03 10.52
C LYS A 169 0.19 33.99 9.55
N LYS A 170 -0.92 33.34 9.90
CA LYS A 170 -1.50 32.23 9.12
C LYS A 170 -1.78 32.62 7.65
N SER A 171 -2.38 33.79 7.44
CA SER A 171 -2.67 34.31 6.09
C SER A 171 -1.41 34.57 5.25
N GLU A 172 -0.32 34.97 5.90
CA GLU A 172 0.96 35.21 5.24
C GLU A 172 1.67 33.90 4.92
N ALA A 173 1.63 32.94 5.86
CA ALA A 173 2.12 31.59 5.62
C ALA A 173 1.44 30.93 4.42
N GLU A 174 0.11 31.07 4.30
CA GLU A 174 -0.66 30.58 3.14
C GLU A 174 -0.23 31.27 1.84
N SER A 175 -0.09 32.60 1.85
CA SER A 175 0.38 33.35 0.67
C SER A 175 1.79 32.94 0.24
N LEU A 176 2.70 32.76 1.20
CA LEU A 176 4.07 32.31 0.92
C LEU A 176 4.11 30.88 0.40
N ARG A 177 3.28 29.97 0.93
CA ARG A 177 3.13 28.59 0.41
C ARG A 177 2.69 28.60 -1.04
N GLU A 178 1.69 29.41 -1.39
CA GLU A 178 1.22 29.50 -2.77
C GLU A 178 2.31 30.02 -3.71
N LYS A 179 3.04 31.08 -3.31
CA LYS A 179 4.16 31.64 -4.09
C LYS A 179 5.33 30.67 -4.26
N THR A 180 5.46 29.68 -3.39
CA THR A 180 6.58 28.72 -3.38
C THR A 180 6.20 27.37 -3.98
N LYS A 181 5.02 27.24 -4.59
CA LYS A 181 4.66 26.08 -5.41
C LYS A 181 5.43 26.08 -6.73
N THR A 182 6.69 25.67 -6.68
CA THR A 182 7.62 25.72 -7.82
C THR A 182 8.21 24.35 -8.14
N GLU A 183 8.04 23.36 -7.27
CA GLU A 183 8.67 22.05 -7.40
C GLU A 183 7.76 21.02 -8.08
N LYS A 184 8.33 20.11 -8.88
CA LYS A 184 7.66 18.87 -9.30
C LYS A 184 8.33 17.66 -8.67
N VAL A 185 7.50 16.69 -8.29
CA VAL A 185 7.97 15.38 -7.80
C VAL A 185 8.16 14.43 -8.98
N ASP A 186 9.32 13.80 -9.06
CA ASP A 186 9.58 12.79 -10.08
C ASP A 186 8.85 11.48 -9.77
N LEU A 187 8.13 10.94 -10.76
CA LEU A 187 7.31 9.74 -10.60
C LEU A 187 8.12 8.49 -10.24
N LEU A 188 9.32 8.34 -10.78
CA LEU A 188 10.15 7.17 -10.51
C LEU A 188 10.76 7.24 -9.11
N ARG A 189 11.17 8.43 -8.68
CA ARG A 189 11.67 8.65 -7.33
C ARG A 189 10.56 8.50 -6.28
N LEU A 190 9.33 8.91 -6.59
CA LEU A 190 8.14 8.62 -5.79
C LEU A 190 7.90 7.11 -5.72
N GLY A 191 7.92 6.43 -6.88
CA GLY A 191 7.79 4.99 -7.00
C GLY A 191 8.83 4.23 -6.19
N ASP A 192 10.08 4.68 -6.18
CA ASP A 192 11.18 4.02 -5.46
C ASP A 192 11.04 4.09 -3.94
N ILE A 193 10.52 5.21 -3.41
CA ILE A 193 10.19 5.31 -1.98
C ILE A 193 8.98 4.46 -1.65
N ALA A 194 7.92 4.53 -2.48
CA ALA A 194 6.72 3.73 -2.28
C ALA A 194 7.03 2.22 -2.32
N ALA A 195 7.86 1.77 -3.27
CA ALA A 195 8.31 0.39 -3.41
C ALA A 195 9.09 -0.12 -2.18
N ALA A 196 9.84 0.75 -1.51
CA ALA A 196 10.56 0.39 -0.28
C ALA A 196 9.62 0.20 0.93
N ALA A 197 8.43 0.80 0.91
CA ALA A 197 7.43 0.72 1.98
C ALA A 197 6.29 -0.25 1.69
N ALA A 198 5.91 -0.46 0.43
CA ALA A 198 4.78 -1.29 0.00
C ALA A 198 4.77 -2.72 0.58
N PRO A 199 5.91 -3.43 0.73
CA PRO A 199 5.93 -4.76 1.34
C PRO A 199 5.38 -4.81 2.77
N ILE A 200 5.43 -3.71 3.53
CA ILE A 200 4.81 -3.64 4.86
C ILE A 200 3.30 -3.81 4.75
N GLY A 201 2.66 -3.10 3.81
CA GLY A 201 1.22 -3.22 3.56
C GLY A 201 0.84 -4.62 3.06
N LEU A 202 1.65 -5.20 2.16
CA LEU A 202 1.46 -6.57 1.68
C LEU A 202 1.51 -7.57 2.83
N PHE A 203 2.53 -7.49 3.70
CA PHE A 203 2.64 -8.35 4.88
C PHE A 203 1.36 -8.33 5.73
N PHE A 204 0.92 -7.15 6.17
CA PHE A 204 -0.26 -7.05 7.03
C PHE A 204 -1.55 -7.47 6.33
N GLY A 205 -1.69 -7.19 5.03
CA GLY A 205 -2.82 -7.68 4.24
C GLY A 205 -2.90 -9.21 4.23
N ARG A 206 -1.76 -9.90 4.07
CA ARG A 206 -1.72 -11.37 4.08
C ARG A 206 -1.95 -11.96 5.46
N ILE A 207 -1.45 -11.31 6.51
CA ILE A 207 -1.78 -11.71 7.89
C ILE A 207 -3.28 -11.56 8.16
N ALA A 208 -3.92 -10.51 7.65
CA ALA A 208 -5.37 -10.36 7.74
C ALA A 208 -6.12 -11.46 7.00
N ASN A 209 -5.69 -11.84 5.79
CA ASN A 209 -6.30 -12.95 5.07
C ASN A 209 -6.17 -14.27 5.85
N PHE A 210 -5.02 -14.51 6.48
CA PHE A 210 -4.85 -15.67 7.35
C PHE A 210 -5.80 -15.62 8.55
N ILE A 211 -5.91 -14.49 9.27
CA ILE A 211 -6.81 -14.32 10.42
C ILE A 211 -8.28 -14.54 10.02
N ASN A 212 -8.69 -14.04 8.86
CA ASN A 212 -10.04 -14.24 8.32
C ASN A 212 -10.29 -15.67 7.83
N GLY A 213 -9.24 -16.50 7.74
CA GLY A 213 -9.31 -17.83 7.17
C GLY A 213 -9.72 -17.81 5.70
N GLU A 214 -9.27 -16.83 4.90
CA GLU A 214 -9.61 -16.66 3.47
C GLU A 214 -8.37 -16.72 2.57
N LEU A 215 -8.54 -17.00 1.26
CA LEU A 215 -7.45 -17.09 0.27
C LEU A 215 -6.39 -18.17 0.59
N TRP A 216 -6.85 -19.32 1.10
CA TRP A 216 -6.02 -20.50 1.31
C TRP A 216 -5.54 -21.13 0.00
N GLY A 217 -4.59 -22.05 0.10
CA GLY A 217 -3.99 -22.72 -1.04
C GLY A 217 -4.69 -24.03 -1.44
N ARG A 218 -4.06 -24.74 -2.38
CA ARG A 218 -4.49 -26.08 -2.80
C ARG A 218 -4.37 -27.07 -1.64
N VAL A 219 -5.11 -28.17 -1.76
CA VAL A 219 -4.99 -29.34 -0.88
C VAL A 219 -3.55 -29.86 -0.93
N THR A 220 -3.03 -30.28 0.23
CA THR A 220 -1.63 -30.70 0.37
C THR A 220 -1.49 -31.83 1.37
N ASP A 221 -0.64 -32.79 1.02
CA ASP A 221 -0.17 -33.84 1.94
C ASP A 221 1.11 -33.43 2.69
N GLY A 222 1.54 -32.17 2.52
CA GLY A 222 2.75 -31.63 3.14
C GLY A 222 2.63 -31.47 4.65
N PRO A 223 3.75 -31.41 5.38
CA PRO A 223 3.77 -31.39 6.85
C PRO A 223 3.23 -30.09 7.48
N PHE A 224 2.97 -29.06 6.66
CA PHE A 224 2.43 -27.77 7.10
C PHE A 224 1.02 -27.51 6.57
N GLY A 225 0.29 -28.56 6.19
CA GLY A 225 -1.11 -28.45 5.79
C GLY A 225 -1.98 -27.95 6.94
N VAL A 226 -2.83 -26.95 6.67
CA VAL A 226 -3.77 -26.36 7.62
C VAL A 226 -5.20 -26.66 7.19
N VAL A 227 -6.02 -27.16 8.10
CA VAL A 227 -7.47 -27.36 7.88
C VAL A 227 -8.20 -26.07 8.21
N PHE A 228 -8.65 -25.34 7.20
CA PHE A 228 -9.36 -24.05 7.32
C PHE A 228 -10.87 -24.24 7.52
N CYS A 229 -11.24 -25.10 8.47
CA CYS A 229 -12.62 -25.25 8.93
C CYS A 229 -12.62 -25.42 10.44
N ASN A 230 -13.35 -24.55 11.13
CA ASN A 230 -13.65 -24.69 12.54
C ASN A 230 -15.03 -24.07 12.82
N ASP A 231 -15.57 -24.33 14.01
CA ASP A 231 -16.92 -23.88 14.39
C ASP A 231 -17.07 -22.37 14.25
N ARG A 232 -16.03 -21.60 14.60
CA ARG A 232 -16.06 -20.13 14.55
C ARG A 232 -16.07 -19.56 13.15
N LEU A 233 -15.25 -20.11 12.25
CA LEU A 233 -15.29 -19.74 10.83
C LEU A 233 -16.67 -20.05 10.27
N ARG A 234 -17.22 -21.23 10.56
CA ARG A 234 -18.56 -21.61 10.12
C ARG A 234 -19.64 -20.65 10.63
N ASP A 235 -19.57 -20.22 11.89
CA ASP A 235 -20.49 -19.22 12.45
C ASP A 235 -20.34 -17.86 11.78
N PHE A 236 -19.10 -17.50 11.40
CA PHE A 236 -18.78 -16.19 10.83
C PHE A 236 -19.08 -16.06 9.34
N THR A 237 -18.69 -17.04 8.52
CA THR A 237 -18.88 -17.04 7.06
C THR A 237 -20.15 -17.78 6.63
N GLY A 238 -20.81 -18.48 7.55
CA GLY A 238 -21.99 -19.32 7.28
C GLY A 238 -21.67 -20.68 6.64
N ASN A 239 -20.41 -20.94 6.29
CA ASN A 239 -19.95 -22.20 5.71
C ASN A 239 -18.44 -22.43 5.92
N CYS A 240 -17.95 -23.65 5.67
CA CYS A 240 -16.52 -23.91 5.55
C CYS A 240 -16.14 -24.05 4.06
N ALA A 241 -15.97 -22.92 3.36
CA ALA A 241 -15.65 -22.93 1.94
C ALA A 241 -14.35 -23.68 1.58
N ALA A 242 -13.40 -23.79 2.51
CA ALA A 242 -12.17 -24.57 2.31
C ALA A 242 -12.37 -26.10 2.42
N GLY A 243 -13.44 -26.55 3.07
CA GLY A 243 -13.65 -27.95 3.46
C GLY A 243 -12.76 -28.40 4.62
N ASN A 244 -12.76 -29.72 4.88
CA ASN A 244 -11.98 -30.34 5.95
C ASN A 244 -10.60 -30.85 5.50
N GLU A 245 -10.27 -30.66 4.22
CA GLU A 245 -9.00 -31.10 3.67
C GLU A 245 -7.84 -30.19 4.11
N PRO A 246 -6.66 -30.74 4.44
CA PRO A 246 -5.48 -29.94 4.72
C PRO A 246 -5.03 -29.16 3.49
N ARG A 247 -4.80 -27.85 3.65
CA ARG A 247 -4.43 -26.95 2.56
C ARG A 247 -3.17 -26.16 2.88
N HIS A 248 -2.45 -25.75 1.84
CA HIS A 248 -1.33 -24.82 2.02
C HIS A 248 -1.83 -23.52 2.66
N PRO A 249 -1.23 -23.04 3.77
CA PRO A 249 -1.47 -21.69 4.30
C PRO A 249 -0.74 -20.65 3.43
N SER A 250 -1.16 -20.53 2.16
CA SER A 250 -0.53 -19.67 1.15
C SER A 250 -0.43 -18.21 1.56
N GLN A 251 -1.34 -17.75 2.42
CA GLN A 251 -1.31 -16.41 2.98
C GLN A 251 -0.03 -16.17 3.79
N LEU A 252 0.43 -17.15 4.57
CA LEU A 252 1.68 -17.04 5.33
C LEU A 252 2.90 -17.08 4.42
N TYR A 253 2.83 -17.85 3.32
CA TYR A 253 3.89 -17.86 2.31
C TYR A 253 3.96 -16.53 1.54
N GLU A 254 2.80 -15.95 1.19
CA GLU A 254 2.68 -14.61 0.62
C GLU A 254 3.22 -13.55 1.60
N ALA A 255 2.87 -13.63 2.90
CA ALA A 255 3.40 -12.72 3.92
C ALA A 255 4.93 -12.81 4.05
N ALA A 256 5.48 -14.03 3.99
CA ALA A 256 6.92 -14.25 4.07
C ALA A 256 7.66 -13.73 2.82
N LEU A 257 7.16 -14.03 1.61
CA LEU A 257 7.85 -13.67 0.37
C LEU A 257 7.53 -12.24 -0.09
N GLU A 258 6.24 -11.93 -0.31
CA GLU A 258 5.79 -10.61 -0.80
C GLU A 258 5.90 -9.52 0.29
N GLY A 259 5.89 -9.92 1.56
CA GLY A 259 6.09 -9.03 2.71
C GLY A 259 7.55 -8.96 3.17
N VAL A 260 7.99 -9.98 3.92
CA VAL A 260 9.28 -9.94 4.64
C VAL A 260 10.49 -9.98 3.70
N ALA A 261 10.54 -10.96 2.78
CA ALA A 261 11.67 -11.12 1.88
C ALA A 261 11.77 -9.95 0.90
N LEU A 262 10.66 -9.53 0.31
CA LEU A 262 10.62 -8.37 -0.58
C LEU A 262 11.04 -7.07 0.14
N PHE A 263 10.56 -6.87 1.37
CA PHE A 263 11.01 -5.76 2.23
C PHE A 263 12.52 -5.79 2.42
N ALA A 264 13.08 -6.95 2.80
CA ALA A 264 14.50 -7.11 3.04
C ALA A 264 15.32 -6.81 1.78
N ILE A 265 14.95 -7.36 0.63
CA ILE A 265 15.65 -7.17 -0.64
C ILE A 265 15.72 -5.68 -1.01
N ILE A 266 14.57 -5.00 -1.02
CA ILE A 266 14.51 -3.59 -1.44
C ILE A 266 15.20 -2.69 -0.40
N ASN A 267 15.05 -2.97 0.89
CA ASN A 267 15.64 -2.13 1.93
C ASN A 267 17.13 -2.39 2.13
N ILE A 268 17.64 -3.58 1.82
CA ILE A 268 19.08 -3.81 1.69
C ILE A 268 19.63 -3.01 0.50
N ALA A 269 18.98 -3.05 -0.67
CA ALA A 269 19.34 -2.23 -1.83
C ALA A 269 19.35 -0.73 -1.47
N THR A 270 18.33 -0.28 -0.74
CA THR A 270 18.17 1.11 -0.31
C THR A 270 19.23 1.56 0.68
N LEU A 271 19.46 0.77 1.74
CA LEU A 271 20.26 1.19 2.88
C LEU A 271 21.75 0.88 2.74
N ARG A 272 22.11 -0.11 1.93
CA ARG A 272 23.49 -0.58 1.75
C ARG A 272 24.08 -0.24 0.39
N PHE A 273 23.25 -0.15 -0.66
CA PHE A 273 23.69 0.01 -2.05
C PHE A 273 23.21 1.31 -2.72
N ASP A 274 22.64 2.24 -1.94
CA ASP A 274 22.15 3.55 -2.39
C ASP A 274 21.23 3.49 -3.61
N SER A 275 20.36 2.48 -3.71
CA SER A 275 19.48 2.31 -4.88
C SER A 275 18.59 3.52 -5.14
N LEU A 276 18.22 4.30 -4.11
CA LEU A 276 17.45 5.55 -4.24
C LEU A 276 18.15 6.66 -5.04
N ARG A 277 19.48 6.55 -5.25
CA ARG A 277 20.24 7.46 -6.12
C ARG A 277 20.17 7.07 -7.60
N ARG A 278 19.45 6.00 -7.94
CA ARG A 278 19.22 5.53 -9.30
C ARG A 278 17.70 5.37 -9.53
N PRO A 279 17.01 6.44 -9.99
CA PRO A 279 15.56 6.44 -10.13
C PRO A 279 15.02 5.28 -10.97
N GLY A 280 14.15 4.48 -10.36
CA GLY A 280 13.51 3.29 -10.90
C GLY A 280 14.13 1.97 -10.43
N VAL A 281 15.25 1.96 -9.70
CA VAL A 281 15.85 0.70 -9.22
C VAL A 281 14.95 0.01 -8.20
N ASN A 282 14.45 0.71 -7.18
CA ASN A 282 13.61 0.10 -6.16
C ASN A 282 12.26 -0.36 -6.74
N THR A 283 11.66 0.47 -7.60
CA THR A 283 10.45 0.10 -8.34
C THR A 283 10.69 -1.13 -9.20
N GLY A 284 11.83 -1.20 -9.89
CA GLY A 284 12.18 -2.35 -10.71
C GLY A 284 12.43 -3.62 -9.89
N LEU A 285 13.13 -3.50 -8.76
CA LEU A 285 13.32 -4.62 -7.81
C LEU A 285 11.98 -5.12 -7.28
N PHE A 286 11.07 -4.21 -6.91
CA PHE A 286 9.73 -4.57 -6.48
C PHE A 286 9.01 -5.39 -7.55
N LEU A 287 8.96 -4.91 -8.79
CA LEU A 287 8.25 -5.59 -9.87
C LEU A 287 8.83 -6.97 -10.20
N ILE A 288 10.17 -7.08 -10.27
CA ILE A 288 10.85 -8.36 -10.54
C ILE A 288 10.58 -9.36 -9.42
N PHE A 289 10.90 -9.01 -8.17
CA PHE A 289 10.82 -9.96 -7.07
C PHE A 289 9.38 -10.26 -6.70
N TYR A 290 8.47 -9.29 -6.74
CA TYR A 290 7.04 -9.56 -6.58
C TYR A 290 6.54 -10.51 -7.67
N GLY A 291 6.89 -10.29 -8.95
CA GLY A 291 6.50 -11.19 -10.03
C GLY A 291 7.07 -12.60 -9.87
N ILE A 292 8.33 -12.74 -9.46
CA ILE A 292 8.95 -14.04 -9.18
C ILE A 292 8.24 -14.74 -8.02
N PHE A 293 8.06 -14.06 -6.89
CA PHE A 293 7.38 -14.62 -5.73
C PHE A 293 5.94 -15.01 -6.07
N ARG A 294 5.24 -14.18 -6.84
CA ARG A 294 3.89 -14.46 -7.29
C ARG A 294 3.83 -15.71 -8.15
N ALA A 295 4.73 -15.84 -9.13
CA ALA A 295 4.82 -17.04 -9.96
C ALA A 295 5.12 -18.32 -9.14
N ILE A 296 6.00 -18.23 -8.14
CA ILE A 296 6.29 -19.34 -7.22
C ILE A 296 5.06 -19.72 -6.39
N LEU A 297 4.44 -18.74 -5.73
CA LEU A 297 3.30 -18.95 -4.82
C LEU A 297 2.07 -19.48 -5.54
N GLU A 298 1.96 -19.20 -6.82
CA GLU A 298 0.88 -19.69 -7.64
C GLU A 298 0.90 -21.23 -7.83
N THR A 299 2.04 -21.88 -7.60
CA THR A 299 2.15 -23.35 -7.57
C THR A 299 1.48 -23.98 -6.34
N VAL A 300 1.17 -23.17 -5.32
CA VAL A 300 0.48 -23.61 -4.10
C VAL A 300 -0.88 -22.94 -3.87
N ARG A 301 -1.23 -21.87 -4.60
CA ARG A 301 -2.55 -21.20 -4.51
C ARG A 301 -3.66 -21.96 -5.24
N GLU A 302 -4.88 -21.97 -4.71
CA GLU A 302 -6.03 -22.51 -5.43
C GLU A 302 -6.36 -21.63 -6.67
N PRO A 303 -6.56 -22.20 -7.88
CA PRO A 303 -6.84 -21.41 -9.07
C PRO A 303 -8.18 -20.67 -8.97
N ASP A 304 -8.22 -19.39 -9.32
CA ASP A 304 -9.46 -18.60 -9.32
C ASP A 304 -10.50 -19.17 -10.31
N ALA A 305 -11.76 -19.26 -9.88
CA ALA A 305 -12.85 -19.94 -10.59
C ALA A 305 -13.30 -19.31 -11.94
N HIS A 306 -12.73 -18.17 -12.36
CA HIS A 306 -13.20 -17.38 -13.51
C HIS A 306 -12.28 -17.44 -14.75
N MET A 307 -11.55 -18.54 -14.96
CA MET A 307 -10.57 -18.66 -16.06
C MET A 307 -11.17 -19.18 -17.39
N PRO A 308 -10.73 -18.62 -18.54
CA PRO A 308 -11.01 -19.16 -19.87
C PRO A 308 -10.52 -20.61 -20.00
N GLU A 309 -11.33 -21.47 -20.63
CA GLU A 309 -11.14 -22.93 -20.73
C GLU A 309 -9.76 -23.34 -21.31
N ALA A 310 -9.18 -22.51 -22.20
CA ALA A 310 -7.99 -22.84 -22.98
C ALA A 310 -6.65 -22.87 -22.21
N LEU A 311 -6.59 -22.30 -20.99
CA LEU A 311 -5.34 -22.19 -20.20
C LEU A 311 -5.42 -22.86 -18.82
N ARG A 312 -6.50 -23.59 -18.55
CA ARG A 312 -6.69 -24.29 -17.27
C ARG A 312 -5.63 -25.39 -17.11
N GLY A 313 -4.77 -25.24 -16.10
CA GLY A 313 -3.85 -26.29 -15.62
C GLY A 313 -2.36 -26.10 -15.93
N ILE A 314 -1.96 -25.10 -16.72
CA ILE A 314 -0.53 -24.89 -17.11
C ILE A 314 0.00 -23.51 -16.71
N VAL A 315 -0.79 -22.44 -16.88
CA VAL A 315 -0.41 -21.06 -16.52
C VAL A 315 -1.60 -20.42 -15.83
N THR A 316 -1.39 -19.78 -14.67
CA THR A 316 -2.49 -19.05 -14.02
C THR A 316 -2.42 -17.54 -14.30
N MET A 317 -3.50 -16.82 -13.98
CA MET A 317 -3.52 -15.35 -14.05
C MET A 317 -2.38 -14.69 -13.25
N GLY A 318 -2.00 -15.26 -12.11
CA GLY A 318 -0.86 -14.78 -11.32
C GLY A 318 0.45 -14.87 -12.10
N MET A 319 0.69 -15.98 -12.79
CA MET A 319 1.89 -16.18 -13.62
C MET A 319 1.87 -15.27 -14.86
N LEU A 320 0.72 -15.13 -15.52
CA LEU A 320 0.59 -14.27 -16.70
C LEU A 320 0.86 -12.80 -16.38
N LEU A 321 0.35 -12.31 -15.25
CA LEU A 321 0.59 -10.94 -14.78
C LEU A 321 2.02 -10.74 -14.26
N SER A 322 2.70 -11.80 -13.84
CA SER A 322 4.09 -11.73 -13.36
C SER A 322 5.09 -11.46 -14.49
N ILE A 323 4.85 -11.98 -15.70
CA ILE A 323 5.72 -11.77 -16.86
C ILE A 323 5.93 -10.28 -17.20
N PRO A 324 4.87 -9.47 -17.44
CA PRO A 324 5.05 -8.06 -17.76
C PRO A 324 5.67 -7.29 -16.58
N MET A 325 5.37 -7.65 -15.34
CA MET A 325 6.02 -7.04 -14.17
C MET A 325 7.54 -7.27 -14.18
N ILE A 326 7.98 -8.52 -14.38
CA ILE A 326 9.40 -8.87 -14.43
C ILE A 326 10.09 -8.13 -15.59
N LEU A 327 9.48 -8.10 -16.77
CA LEU A 327 10.06 -7.42 -17.95
C LEU A 327 10.17 -5.90 -17.74
N ILE A 328 9.12 -5.25 -17.24
CA ILE A 328 9.13 -3.81 -16.95
C ILE A 328 10.14 -3.51 -15.84
N GLY A 329 10.21 -4.34 -14.79
CA GLY A 329 11.17 -4.15 -13.71
C GLY A 329 12.62 -4.31 -14.19
N ALA A 330 12.90 -5.30 -15.03
CA ALA A 330 14.22 -5.47 -15.64
C ALA A 330 14.61 -4.29 -16.53
N TRP A 331 13.65 -3.76 -17.30
CA TRP A 331 13.84 -2.56 -18.11
C TRP A 331 14.14 -1.33 -17.24
N LEU A 332 13.40 -1.11 -16.14
CA LEU A 332 13.62 -0.01 -15.21
C LEU A 332 15.02 -0.04 -14.60
N ILE A 333 15.46 -1.22 -14.14
CA ILE A 333 16.81 -1.40 -13.60
C ILE A 333 17.85 -1.13 -14.68
N ARG A 334 17.73 -1.77 -15.86
CA ARG A 334 18.68 -1.54 -16.97
C ARG A 334 18.80 -0.06 -17.30
N ARG A 335 17.67 0.64 -17.46
CA ARG A 335 17.63 2.08 -17.72
C ARG A 335 18.36 2.87 -16.63
N ALA A 336 18.11 2.55 -15.36
CA ALA A 336 18.72 3.25 -14.23
C ALA A 336 20.24 3.02 -14.08
N TYR A 337 20.77 1.93 -14.63
CA TYR A 337 22.21 1.64 -14.67
C TYR A 337 22.92 2.20 -15.91
N VAL A 338 22.20 2.43 -17.00
CA VAL A 338 22.70 3.15 -18.18
C VAL A 338 22.80 4.66 -17.90
N SER A 339 21.87 5.20 -17.12
CA SER A 339 21.95 6.59 -16.67
C SER A 339 23.02 6.79 -15.59
N PRO A 340 23.69 7.96 -15.54
CA PRO A 340 24.63 8.26 -14.46
C PRO A 340 23.92 8.20 -13.12
N LYS A 341 24.59 7.60 -12.12
CA LYS A 341 24.12 7.65 -10.73
C LYS A 341 23.98 9.13 -10.37
N LEU A 342 22.86 9.50 -9.75
CA LEU A 342 22.72 10.84 -9.19
C LEU A 342 23.95 11.09 -8.30
N ALA A 343 24.64 12.21 -8.54
CA ALA A 343 25.97 12.50 -7.99
C ALA A 343 26.00 12.26 -6.47
N ALA A 344 27.19 12.02 -5.91
CA ALA A 344 27.44 12.26 -4.48
C ALA A 344 27.94 13.71 -4.33
N ALA A 345 27.60 14.35 -3.20
CA ALA A 345 28.07 15.69 -2.88
C ALA A 345 29.60 15.74 -2.86
#